data_AF-A0A915I4D2-F1
#
_entry.id   AF-A0A915I4D2-F1
#
_cell.length_a   1.000
_cell.length_b   1.000
_cell.length_c   1.000
_cell.angle_alpha   90.00
_cell.angle_beta   90.00
_cell.angle_gamma   90.00
#
_symmetry.space_group_name_H-M   'P 1'
#
loop_
_entity.id
_entity.type
_entity.pdbx_description
1 polymer ?
#
loop_
_entity_poly.entity_id
_entity_poly.type
_entity_poly.pdbx_seq_one_letter_code
_entity_poly.pdbx_strand_id
1 'polypeptide(L)'
;MDAGECHGLFEVYGYNTTSKRCEPFYYGGCGTENEFEYEAGCKRVCIDKKPCGPMPRLEKLKPLCRYIAVYDELECPSRSVVCDK
;
A
#
# COMPACT_ATOMS: atom_id res chain seq x y z
N MET A 1 14.14 6.71 -8.31
CA MET A 1 13.49 6.39 -9.60
C MET A 1 14.55 5.78 -10.48
N ASP A 2 14.25 4.66 -11.11
CA ASP A 2 15.21 3.87 -11.87
C ASP A 2 14.55 3.41 -13.18
N ALA A 3 15.22 3.62 -14.31
CA ALA A 3 14.68 3.28 -15.62
C ALA A 3 14.81 1.77 -15.93
N GLY A 4 15.56 1.01 -15.14
CA GLY A 4 15.86 -0.38 -15.42
C GLY A 4 16.89 -0.58 -16.54
N GLU A 5 17.17 -1.84 -16.85
CA GLU A 5 18.25 -2.24 -17.77
C GLU A 5 17.82 -2.24 -19.25
N CYS A 6 16.50 -2.28 -19.50
CA CYS A 6 15.96 -2.26 -20.86
C CYS A 6 15.94 -0.82 -21.43
N HIS A 7 15.88 -0.71 -22.76
CA HIS A 7 15.95 0.57 -23.48
C HIS A 7 14.61 0.99 -24.12
N GLY A 8 13.49 0.53 -23.57
CA GLY A 8 12.15 1.01 -23.92
C GLY A 8 11.91 2.44 -23.43
N LEU A 9 10.85 3.06 -23.94
CA LEU A 9 10.43 4.40 -23.54
C LEU A 9 8.96 4.37 -23.16
N PHE A 10 8.68 3.94 -21.94
CA PHE A 10 7.33 3.84 -21.39
C PHE A 10 7.12 4.93 -20.34
N GLU A 11 6.12 5.78 -20.53
CA GLU A 11 5.72 6.76 -19.52
C GLU A 11 4.93 6.06 -18.43
N VAL A 12 5.45 6.09 -17.20
CA VAL A 12 4.84 5.47 -16.02
C VAL A 12 4.99 6.41 -14.82
N TYR A 13 4.27 6.15 -13.74
CA TYR A 13 4.46 6.82 -12.46
C TYR A 13 5.38 6.01 -11.56
N GLY A 14 6.22 6.68 -10.77
CA GLY A 14 7.05 6.05 -9.76
C GLY A 14 7.11 6.91 -8.50
N TYR A 15 7.40 6.29 -7.37
CA TYR A 15 7.61 7.02 -6.12
C TYR A 15 9.01 7.61 -6.08
N ASN A 16 9.09 8.94 -5.95
CA ASN A 16 10.31 9.68 -5.72
C ASN A 16 10.52 9.86 -4.22
N THR A 17 11.53 9.19 -3.67
CA THR A 17 11.86 9.22 -2.24
C THR A 17 12.38 10.58 -1.77
N THR A 18 12.95 11.39 -2.67
CA THR A 18 13.46 12.73 -2.37
C THR A 18 12.32 13.73 -2.22
N SER A 19 11.40 13.77 -3.18
CA SER A 19 10.24 14.68 -3.13
C SER A 19 9.08 14.11 -2.28
N LYS A 20 9.12 12.81 -1.96
CA LYS A 20 8.04 12.04 -1.32
C LYS A 20 6.73 12.09 -2.09
N ARG A 21 6.82 12.04 -3.42
CA ARG A 21 5.67 12.14 -4.33
C ARG A 21 5.70 11.03 -5.38
N CYS A 22 4.54 10.73 -5.93
CA CYS A 22 4.42 9.94 -7.14
C CYS A 22 4.53 10.86 -8.34
N GLU A 23 5.53 10.64 -9.17
CA GLU A 23 5.89 11.52 -10.29
C GLU A 23 6.05 10.67 -11.55
N PRO A 24 5.71 11.20 -12.74
CA PRO A 24 5.94 10.49 -13.99
C PRO A 24 7.43 10.38 -14.30
N PHE A 25 7.85 9.25 -14.86
CA PHE A 25 9.20 9.03 -15.36
C PHE A 25 9.18 8.04 -16.54
N TYR A 26 10.29 7.95 -17.29
CA TYR A 26 10.43 6.97 -18.36
C TYR A 26 11.05 5.68 -17.84
N TYR A 27 10.32 4.59 -18.01
CA TYR A 27 10.75 3.23 -17.72
C TYR A 27 11.24 2.53 -18.99
N GLY A 28 12.37 1.84 -18.84
CA GLY A 28 13.02 1.03 -19.86
C GLY A 28 12.26 -0.24 -20.25
N GLY A 29 11.26 -0.66 -19.46
CA GLY A 29 10.42 -1.82 -19.74
C GLY A 29 10.85 -3.12 -19.05
N CYS A 30 11.93 -3.11 -18.27
CA CYS A 30 12.29 -4.20 -17.36
C CYS A 30 13.14 -3.71 -16.18
N GLY A 31 13.06 -4.36 -15.01
CA GLY A 31 14.06 -4.24 -13.94
C GLY A 31 13.75 -3.25 -12.81
N THR A 32 12.62 -2.57 -12.83
CA THR A 32 12.13 -1.81 -11.67
C THR A 32 10.79 -2.39 -11.21
N GLU A 33 10.45 -2.24 -9.92
CA GLU A 33 9.11 -2.52 -9.37
C GLU A 33 8.42 -1.21 -8.91
N ASN A 34 9.08 -0.07 -9.14
CA ASN A 34 8.59 1.26 -8.82
C ASN A 34 7.96 1.92 -10.06
N GLU A 35 7.28 1.13 -10.88
CA GLU A 35 6.48 1.54 -12.03
C GLU A 35 5.00 1.28 -11.78
N PHE A 36 4.19 2.30 -12.06
CA PHE A 36 2.75 2.26 -11.92
C PHE A 36 2.13 2.93 -13.14
N GLU A 37 1.13 2.30 -13.75
CA GLU A 37 0.42 2.89 -14.89
C GLU A 37 -0.30 4.19 -14.52
N TYR A 38 -0.75 4.31 -13.26
CA TYR A 38 -1.51 5.45 -12.76
C TYR A 38 -0.90 6.05 -11.49
N GLU A 39 -0.92 7.38 -11.38
CA GLU A 39 -0.46 8.11 -10.19
C GLU A 39 -1.18 7.63 -8.92
N ALA A 40 -2.48 7.32 -9.02
CA ALA A 40 -3.28 6.79 -7.92
C ALA A 40 -2.79 5.42 -7.44
N GLY A 41 -2.35 4.55 -8.36
CA GLY A 41 -1.75 3.25 -8.03
C GLY A 41 -0.47 3.41 -7.22
N CYS A 42 0.42 4.31 -7.67
CA CYS A 42 1.65 4.66 -6.94
C CYS A 42 1.32 5.24 -5.56
N LYS A 43 0.40 6.20 -5.48
CA LYS A 43 0.00 6.84 -4.21
C LYS A 43 -0.51 5.82 -3.23
N ARG A 44 -1.38 4.90 -3.68
CA ARG A 44 -1.94 3.84 -2.85
C ARG A 44 -0.87 2.94 -2.22
N VAL A 45 0.16 2.57 -2.98
CA VAL A 45 1.21 1.65 -2.51
C VAL A 45 2.27 2.36 -1.67
N CYS A 46 2.71 3.56 -2.09
CA CYS A 46 3.89 4.20 -1.53
C CYS A 46 3.58 5.33 -0.53
N ILE A 47 2.43 6.01 -0.66
CA ILE A 47 2.06 7.20 0.12
C ILE A 47 0.95 6.87 1.11
N ASP A 48 -0.12 6.26 0.63
CA ASP A 48 -1.27 5.82 1.43
C ASP A 48 -0.95 4.51 2.14
N LYS A 49 0.13 4.51 2.93
CA LYS A 49 0.20 3.64 4.09
C LYS A 49 -0.83 4.16 5.09
N LYS A 50 -2.12 3.97 4.81
CA LYS A 50 -3.14 4.13 5.86
C LYS A 50 -2.69 3.14 6.94
N PRO A 51 -2.22 3.61 8.11
CA PRO A 51 -2.17 2.69 9.22
C PRO A 51 -3.60 2.20 9.33
N CYS A 52 -3.81 0.89 9.28
CA CYS A 52 -5.02 0.31 9.84
C CYS A 52 -5.21 1.04 11.18
N GLY A 53 -6.38 1.71 11.34
CA GLY A 53 -6.60 2.71 12.40
C GLY A 53 -6.14 2.19 13.77
N PRO A 54 -5.86 3.08 14.75
CA PRO A 54 -5.14 2.72 15.97
C PRO A 54 -5.60 1.38 16.51
N MET A 55 -4.75 0.36 16.33
CA MET A 55 -5.11 -1.01 16.65
C MET A 55 -5.48 -1.04 18.13
N PRO A 56 -6.70 -1.46 18.52
CA PRO A 56 -7.05 -1.52 19.92
C PRO A 56 -6.03 -2.42 20.63
N ARG A 57 -5.37 -1.87 21.65
CA ARG A 57 -4.36 -2.57 22.44
C ARG A 57 -5.02 -3.86 22.97
N LEU A 58 -4.43 -5.02 22.63
CA LEU A 58 -4.94 -6.38 22.89
C LEU A 58 -5.33 -6.63 24.37
N GLU A 59 -4.87 -5.78 25.27
CA GLU A 59 -5.02 -5.86 26.73
C GLU A 59 -6.43 -5.54 27.26
N LYS A 60 -7.38 -5.11 26.41
CA LYS A 60 -8.74 -4.70 26.84
C LYS A 60 -9.90 -5.60 26.38
N LEU A 61 -9.62 -6.72 25.72
CA LEU A 61 -10.69 -7.65 25.30
C LEU A 61 -11.07 -8.61 26.43
N LYS A 62 -12.38 -8.88 26.57
CA LYS A 62 -12.89 -9.95 27.45
C LYS A 62 -12.37 -11.31 26.95
N PRO A 63 -12.23 -12.34 27.81
CA PRO A 63 -11.72 -13.66 27.42
C PRO A 63 -12.57 -14.39 26.36
N LEU A 64 -13.79 -13.94 26.11
CA LEU A 64 -14.72 -14.48 25.10
C LEU A 64 -14.69 -13.69 23.77
N CYS A 65 -13.77 -12.73 23.62
CA CYS A 65 -13.66 -11.93 22.42
C CYS A 65 -12.43 -12.35 21.60
N ARG A 66 -12.64 -12.58 20.30
CA ARG A 66 -11.57 -12.83 19.33
C ARG A 66 -11.53 -11.75 18.27
N TYR A 67 -10.36 -11.54 17.70
CA TYR A 67 -10.21 -10.72 16.49
C TYR A 67 -10.44 -11.57 15.26
N ILE A 68 -11.23 -11.06 14.32
CA ILE A 68 -11.30 -11.56 12.96
C ILE A 68 -10.69 -10.52 12.02
N ALA A 69 -9.89 -10.98 11.06
CA ALA A 69 -9.47 -10.13 9.95
C ALA A 69 -10.66 -9.97 9.01
N VAL A 70 -11.09 -8.73 8.78
CA VAL A 70 -12.01 -8.38 7.71
C VAL A 70 -11.23 -7.62 6.65
N TYR A 71 -11.33 -8.07 5.42
CA TYR A 71 -10.77 -7.38 4.27
C TYR A 71 -11.88 -6.47 3.74
N ASP A 72 -11.67 -5.15 3.81
CA ASP A 72 -12.54 -4.18 3.17
C ASP A 72 -12.25 -4.11 1.66
N GLU A 73 -13.07 -3.40 0.87
CA GLU A 73 -12.91 -3.22 -0.58
C GLU A 73 -11.54 -2.60 -0.99
N LEU A 74 -10.78 -2.12 -0.01
CA LEU A 74 -9.43 -1.52 -0.13
C LEU A 74 -8.27 -2.49 0.21
N GLU A 75 -8.50 -3.80 0.33
CA GLU A 75 -7.49 -4.84 0.64
C GLU A 75 -6.69 -4.59 1.94
N CYS A 76 -7.21 -3.80 2.86
CA CYS A 76 -6.61 -3.59 4.17
C CYS A 76 -7.25 -4.53 5.21
N PRO A 77 -6.47 -5.36 5.93
CA PRO A 77 -7.01 -6.21 6.99
C PRO A 77 -7.38 -5.34 8.20
N SER A 78 -8.67 -5.06 8.36
CA SER A 78 -9.20 -4.47 9.58
C SER A 78 -9.44 -5.57 10.60
N ARG A 79 -9.12 -5.34 11.88
CA ARG A 79 -9.44 -6.28 12.96
C ARG A 79 -10.78 -5.93 13.58
N SER A 80 -11.81 -6.72 13.28
CA SER A 80 -13.09 -6.62 13.98
C SER A 80 -13.10 -7.53 15.21
N VAL A 81 -13.67 -7.05 16.32
CA VAL A 81 -13.83 -7.84 17.54
C VAL A 81 -15.16 -8.57 17.48
N VAL A 82 -15.12 -9.89 17.57
CA VAL A 82 -16.30 -10.73 17.75
C VAL A 82 -16.24 -11.28 19.16
N CYS A 83 -17.25 -11.00 19.97
CA CYS A 83 -17.41 -11.59 21.29
C CYS A 83 -18.54 -12.61 21.21
N ASP A 84 -18.24 -13.85 21.60
CA ASP A 84 -19.27 -14.86 21.82
C ASP A 84 -20.14 -14.41 23.02
N LYS A 85 -21.47 -14.49 22.87
CA LYS A 85 -22.44 -14.04 23.88
C LYS A 85 -22.39 -14.86 25.16
#